data_AF-A0A514WED3-F1
#
_entry.id   AF-A0A514WED3-F1
#
_cell.length_a   1.000
_cell.length_b   1.000
_cell.length_c   1.000
_cell.angle_alpha   90.00
_cell.angle_beta   90.00
_cell.angle_gamma   90.00
#
_symmetry.space_group_name_H-M   'P 1'
#
loop_
_entity.id
_entity.type
_entity.pdbx_description
1 polymer ?
#
loop_
_entity_poly.entity_id
_entity_poly.type
_entity_poly.pdbx_seq_one_letter_code
_entity_poly.pdbx_strand_id
1 'polypeptide(L)'
;MDVQVPVASPDQIAAVSAALNSLPNDNSALAALWKIYGAEPVRLLRTQQGRSLSRERVKRAEGFMCGLAPDAPFHWHYFLYTSGIVAQLALSSHLLDVGFPDNWCARHISLHVDRSLTYANVTGFGYDCPETARLLQVLSPYWKWNRNRPGDGNLLADGGFTPDQVRPLVSALVEHVRQVTGHARPRQRAMRS
;
A
#
# COMPACT_ATOMS: atom_id res chain seq x y z
N MET A 1 -19.31 -30.64 39.53
CA MET A 1 -19.20 -29.20 39.20
C MET A 1 -19.35 -29.10 37.71
N ASP A 2 -20.58 -28.87 37.24
CA ASP A 2 -20.87 -28.73 35.82
C ASP A 2 -20.42 -27.35 35.34
N VAL A 3 -19.45 -27.32 34.44
CA VAL A 3 -18.97 -26.10 33.79
C VAL A 3 -20.00 -25.69 32.74
N GLN A 4 -20.81 -24.69 33.08
CA GLN A 4 -21.78 -24.10 32.18
C GLN A 4 -21.04 -23.29 31.12
N VAL A 5 -20.90 -23.85 29.91
CA VAL A 5 -20.30 -23.15 28.77
C VAL A 5 -21.27 -22.04 28.34
N PRO A 6 -20.85 -20.76 28.24
CA PRO A 6 -21.76 -19.69 27.84
C PRO A 6 -22.23 -19.90 26.40
N VAL A 7 -23.54 -19.94 26.19
CA VAL A 7 -24.15 -19.91 24.85
C VAL A 7 -23.89 -18.52 24.26
N ALA A 8 -23.20 -18.47 23.13
CA ALA A 8 -22.92 -17.23 22.41
C ALA A 8 -24.23 -16.50 22.07
N SER A 9 -24.25 -15.17 22.25
CA SER A 9 -25.41 -14.34 21.92
C SER A 9 -25.77 -14.46 20.43
N PRO A 10 -27.06 -14.37 20.05
CA PRO A 10 -27.49 -14.33 18.64
C PRO A 10 -26.71 -13.32 17.79
N ASP A 11 -26.32 -12.17 18.37
CA ASP A 11 -25.53 -11.14 17.69
C ASP A 11 -24.09 -11.60 17.42
N GLN A 12 -23.50 -12.39 18.32
CA GLN A 12 -22.18 -12.98 18.11
C GLN A 12 -22.24 -14.06 17.03
N ILE A 13 -23.30 -14.87 17.03
CA ILE A 13 -23.52 -15.90 16.02
C ILE A 13 -23.74 -15.27 14.64
N ALA A 14 -24.50 -14.18 14.55
CA ALA A 14 -24.71 -13.44 13.31
C ALA A 14 -23.42 -12.74 12.83
N ALA A 15 -22.65 -12.15 13.73
CA ALA A 15 -21.37 -11.53 13.41
C ALA A 15 -20.33 -12.57 12.92
N VAL A 16 -20.30 -13.76 13.53
CA VAL A 16 -19.44 -14.88 13.11
C VAL A 16 -19.92 -15.47 11.77
N SER A 17 -21.22 -15.60 11.55
CA SER A 17 -21.76 -16.09 10.28
C SER A 17 -21.51 -15.11 9.13
N ALA A 18 -21.70 -13.81 9.37
CA ALA A 18 -21.31 -12.75 8.42
C ALA A 18 -19.79 -12.71 8.21
N ALA A 19 -19.00 -13.11 9.23
CA ALA A 19 -17.56 -13.26 9.10
C ALA A 19 -17.14 -14.39 8.19
N LEU A 20 -17.72 -15.56 8.40
CA LEU A 20 -17.47 -16.75 7.61
C LEU A 20 -17.90 -16.54 6.15
N ASN A 21 -19.02 -15.86 5.92
CA ASN A 21 -19.50 -15.53 4.57
C ASN A 21 -18.68 -14.42 3.87
N SER A 22 -17.84 -13.71 4.61
CA SER A 22 -16.92 -12.68 4.07
C SER A 22 -15.48 -13.16 3.92
N LEU A 23 -15.19 -14.41 4.32
CA LEU A 23 -13.93 -15.03 3.96
C LEU A 23 -13.91 -15.20 2.44
N PRO A 24 -12.83 -14.79 1.76
CA PRO A 24 -12.71 -15.00 0.33
C PRO A 24 -12.84 -16.50 0.06
N ASN A 25 -13.83 -16.88 -0.75
CA ASN A 25 -13.98 -18.25 -1.24
C ASN A 25 -12.63 -18.73 -1.78
N ASP A 26 -12.32 -20.02 -1.70
CA ASP A 26 -11.01 -20.59 -2.10
C ASP A 26 -10.64 -20.31 -3.58
N ASN A 27 -11.59 -19.78 -4.35
CA ASN A 27 -11.51 -19.35 -5.75
C ASN A 27 -11.45 -17.82 -5.97
N SER A 28 -11.27 -17.02 -4.91
CA SER A 28 -11.13 -15.56 -5.03
C SER A 28 -9.72 -15.14 -5.49
N ALA A 29 -9.62 -13.96 -6.12
CA ALA A 29 -8.32 -13.39 -6.50
C ALA A 29 -7.38 -13.20 -5.29
N LEU A 30 -7.92 -12.87 -4.11
CA LEU A 30 -7.14 -12.78 -2.87
C LEU A 30 -6.57 -14.13 -2.42
N ALA A 31 -7.37 -15.20 -2.48
CA ALA A 31 -6.91 -16.54 -2.15
C ALA A 31 -5.77 -17.01 -3.08
N ALA A 32 -5.83 -16.64 -4.36
CA ALA A 32 -4.73 -16.88 -5.29
C ALA A 32 -3.45 -16.13 -4.89
N LEU A 33 -3.55 -14.85 -4.50
CA LEU A 33 -2.38 -14.07 -4.05
C LEU A 33 -1.75 -14.62 -2.76
N TRP A 34 -2.56 -15.11 -1.82
CA TRP A 34 -2.05 -15.75 -0.61
C TRP A 34 -1.19 -16.97 -0.92
N LYS A 35 -1.63 -17.80 -1.88
CA LYS A 35 -0.86 -18.96 -2.35
C LYS A 35 0.42 -18.52 -3.07
N ILE A 36 0.34 -17.55 -3.98
CA ILE A 36 1.50 -17.04 -4.76
C ILE A 36 2.57 -16.45 -3.84
N TYR A 37 2.18 -15.69 -2.82
CA TYR A 37 3.11 -14.98 -1.94
C TYR A 37 3.35 -15.67 -0.60
N GLY A 38 2.77 -16.85 -0.35
CA GLY A 38 2.86 -17.55 0.93
C GLY A 38 2.31 -16.74 2.10
N ALA A 39 1.23 -15.96 1.88
CA ALA A 39 0.61 -15.13 2.90
C ALA A 39 -0.51 -15.88 3.63
N GLU A 40 -0.72 -15.54 4.90
CA GLU A 40 -1.85 -16.09 5.67
C GLU A 40 -3.16 -15.48 5.16
N PRO A 41 -4.24 -16.28 5.05
CA PRO A 41 -5.58 -15.77 4.80
C PRO A 41 -5.94 -14.62 5.75
N VAL A 42 -6.56 -13.59 5.20
CA VAL A 42 -6.98 -12.41 5.98
C VAL A 42 -8.39 -12.00 5.62
N ARG A 43 -9.17 -11.70 6.65
CA ARG A 43 -10.48 -11.10 6.49
C ARG A 43 -10.33 -9.59 6.41
N LEU A 44 -10.83 -8.99 5.33
CA LEU A 44 -10.84 -7.54 5.19
C LEU A 44 -11.96 -6.96 6.04
N LEU A 45 -11.60 -6.08 6.97
CA LEU A 45 -12.55 -5.37 7.82
C LEU A 45 -12.22 -3.88 7.85
N ARG A 46 -13.10 -3.06 7.30
CA ARG A 46 -12.97 -1.60 7.39
C ARG A 46 -13.15 -1.17 8.84
N THR A 47 -12.21 -0.39 9.35
CA THR A 47 -12.25 0.14 10.72
C THR A 47 -11.91 1.63 10.74
N GLN A 48 -12.36 2.34 11.77
CA GLN A 48 -12.00 3.75 11.96
C GLN A 48 -10.48 3.93 12.12
N GLN A 49 -9.82 2.99 12.81
CA GLN A 49 -8.37 2.98 12.96
C GLN A 49 -7.66 2.80 11.61
N GLY A 50 -8.08 1.82 10.80
CA GLY A 50 -7.54 1.60 9.45
C GLY A 50 -7.71 2.84 8.55
N ARG A 51 -8.89 3.47 8.60
CA ARG A 51 -9.18 4.73 7.90
C ARG A 51 -8.26 5.88 8.37
N SER A 52 -7.96 5.97 9.66
CA SER A 52 -7.05 7.00 10.20
C SER A 52 -5.61 6.78 9.76
N LEU A 53 -5.11 5.56 9.89
CA LEU A 53 -3.76 5.18 9.44
C LEU A 53 -3.62 5.37 7.91
N SER A 54 -4.67 5.06 7.15
CA SER A 54 -4.73 5.31 5.71
C SER A 54 -4.53 6.80 5.39
N ARG A 55 -5.25 7.71 6.07
CA ARG A 55 -5.03 9.17 5.94
C ARG A 55 -3.61 9.59 6.27
N GLU A 56 -3.07 9.09 7.38
CA GLU A 56 -1.71 9.42 7.81
C GLU A 56 -0.67 8.98 6.79
N ARG A 57 -0.86 7.81 6.16
CA ARG A 57 0.01 7.31 5.10
C ARG A 57 -0.03 8.18 3.85
N VAL A 58 -1.21 8.59 3.39
CA VAL A 58 -1.33 9.54 2.27
C VAL A 58 -0.61 10.85 2.60
N LYS A 59 -0.85 11.42 3.80
CA LYS A 59 -0.17 12.66 4.23
C LYS A 59 1.35 12.50 4.28
N ARG A 60 1.84 11.35 4.77
CA ARG A 60 3.28 11.06 4.80
C ARG A 60 3.83 10.89 3.38
N ALA A 61 3.13 10.21 2.49
CA ALA A 61 3.54 10.07 1.08
C ALA A 61 3.72 11.45 0.44
N GLU A 62 2.76 12.37 0.65
CA GLU A 62 2.88 13.76 0.19
C GLU A 62 4.09 14.49 0.77
N GLY A 63 4.41 14.29 2.05
CA GLY A 63 5.60 14.87 2.67
C GLY A 63 6.91 14.41 2.02
N PHE A 64 6.98 13.14 1.61
CA PHE A 64 8.14 12.59 0.90
C PHE A 64 8.22 13.00 -0.58
N MET A 65 7.12 13.47 -1.20
CA MET A 65 7.13 13.98 -2.57
C MET A 65 8.09 15.16 -2.77
N CYS A 66 8.40 15.94 -1.72
CA CYS A 66 9.40 17.00 -1.80
C CYS A 66 10.80 16.47 -2.16
N GLY A 67 11.16 15.25 -1.73
CA GLY A 67 12.40 14.58 -2.15
C GLY A 67 12.41 14.16 -3.62
N LEU A 68 11.26 14.23 -4.29
CA LEU A 68 11.06 13.98 -5.71
C LEU A 68 10.79 15.28 -6.48
N ALA A 69 11.18 16.44 -5.97
CA ALA A 69 11.11 17.71 -6.69
C ALA A 69 12.33 17.91 -7.62
N PRO A 70 12.20 18.55 -8.80
CA PRO A 70 13.31 18.75 -9.75
C PRO A 70 14.54 19.46 -9.16
N ASP A 71 14.31 20.33 -8.18
CA ASP A 71 15.29 21.15 -7.46
C ASP A 71 15.86 20.48 -6.20
N ALA A 72 15.37 19.29 -5.82
CA ALA A 72 15.89 18.55 -4.69
C ALA A 72 17.32 18.00 -4.97
N PRO A 73 18.19 17.91 -3.95
CA PRO A 73 19.50 17.27 -4.09
C PRO A 73 19.37 15.87 -4.70
N PHE A 74 20.07 15.64 -5.82
CA PHE A 74 19.89 14.44 -6.61
C PHE A 74 21.00 13.41 -6.37
N HIS A 75 20.60 12.25 -5.87
CA HIS A 75 21.40 11.03 -5.87
C HIS A 75 20.49 9.88 -6.30
N TRP A 76 20.83 9.19 -7.40
CA TRP A 76 19.92 8.24 -8.05
C TRP A 76 19.38 7.15 -7.11
N HIS A 77 20.24 6.47 -6.34
CA HIS A 77 19.77 5.44 -5.39
C HIS A 77 18.86 6.02 -4.30
N TYR A 78 19.21 7.17 -3.73
CA TYR A 78 18.36 7.83 -2.73
C TYR A 78 17.02 8.28 -3.33
N PHE A 79 17.02 8.74 -4.59
CA PHE A 79 15.81 9.10 -5.33
C PHE A 79 14.91 7.88 -5.58
N LEU A 80 15.46 6.74 -5.98
CA LEU A 80 14.71 5.47 -6.12
C LEU A 80 14.21 4.95 -4.77
N TYR A 81 15.03 5.06 -3.72
CA TYR A 81 14.63 4.70 -2.35
C TYR A 81 13.43 5.54 -1.88
N THR A 82 13.52 6.86 -2.06
CA THR A 82 12.44 7.81 -1.73
C THR A 82 11.19 7.54 -2.56
N SER A 83 11.35 7.25 -3.86
CA SER A 83 10.24 6.88 -4.74
C SER A 83 9.52 5.62 -4.25
N GLY A 84 10.28 4.62 -3.81
CA GLY A 84 9.73 3.40 -3.21
C GLY A 84 9.00 3.65 -1.88
N ILE A 85 9.52 4.53 -1.01
CA ILE A 85 8.84 4.96 0.22
C ILE A 85 7.48 5.60 -0.12
N VAL A 86 7.46 6.54 -1.06
CA VAL A 86 6.23 7.22 -1.48
C VAL A 86 5.21 6.21 -2.02
N ALA A 87 5.62 5.35 -2.96
CA ALA A 87 4.74 4.34 -3.53
C ALA A 87 4.20 3.37 -2.47
N GLN A 88 5.05 2.92 -1.54
CA GLN A 88 4.62 2.03 -0.47
C GLN A 88 3.62 2.70 0.46
N LEU A 89 3.87 3.94 0.89
CA LEU A 89 2.95 4.70 1.74
C LEU A 89 1.61 4.90 1.03
N ALA A 90 1.63 5.27 -0.25
CA ALA A 90 0.43 5.47 -1.04
C ALA A 90 -0.38 4.15 -1.17
N LEU A 91 0.22 3.07 -1.66
CA LEU A 91 -0.49 1.81 -1.87
C LEU A 91 -0.98 1.19 -0.56
N SER A 92 -0.15 1.22 0.48
CA SER A 92 -0.52 0.68 1.79
C SER A 92 -1.56 1.55 2.52
N SER A 93 -1.82 2.79 2.08
CA SER A 93 -2.98 3.55 2.52
C SER A 93 -4.28 2.96 1.97
N HIS A 94 -4.33 2.59 0.69
CA HIS A 94 -5.48 1.91 0.09
C HIS A 94 -5.76 0.58 0.80
N LEU A 95 -4.71 -0.23 1.04
CA LEU A 95 -4.85 -1.51 1.74
C LEU A 95 -5.49 -1.37 3.13
N LEU A 96 -5.04 -0.40 3.92
CA LEU A 96 -5.64 -0.11 5.22
C LEU A 96 -7.09 0.37 5.09
N ASP A 97 -7.39 1.12 4.03
CA ASP A 97 -8.72 1.67 3.80
C ASP A 97 -9.75 0.60 3.43
N VAL A 98 -9.34 -0.39 2.64
CA VAL A 98 -10.19 -1.53 2.28
C VAL A 98 -10.26 -2.59 3.38
N GLY A 99 -9.41 -2.50 4.41
CA GLY A 99 -9.56 -3.26 5.64
C GLY A 99 -8.48 -4.32 5.91
N PHE A 100 -7.31 -4.23 5.27
CA PHE A 100 -6.17 -5.05 5.70
C PHE A 100 -5.68 -4.58 7.07
N PRO A 101 -5.40 -5.51 8.01
CA PRO A 101 -4.70 -5.19 9.24
C PRO A 101 -3.27 -4.71 8.96
N ASP A 102 -2.83 -3.68 9.68
CA ASP A 102 -1.51 -3.08 9.45
C ASP A 102 -0.35 -4.06 9.68
N ASN A 103 -0.47 -4.88 10.74
CA ASN A 103 0.50 -5.92 11.06
C ASN A 103 0.56 -7.02 9.98
N TRP A 104 -0.56 -7.33 9.33
CA TRP A 104 -0.62 -8.28 8.23
C TRP A 104 0.11 -7.71 7.01
N CYS A 105 -0.13 -6.44 6.66
CA CYS A 105 0.62 -5.76 5.60
C CYS A 105 2.13 -5.76 5.89
N ALA A 106 2.53 -5.43 7.11
CA ALA A 106 3.94 -5.41 7.51
C ALA A 106 4.61 -6.79 7.37
N ARG A 107 3.89 -7.87 7.73
CA ARG A 107 4.40 -9.24 7.67
C ARG A 107 4.47 -9.80 6.25
N HIS A 108 3.44 -9.61 5.44
CA HIS A 108 3.29 -10.34 4.16
C HIS A 108 3.61 -9.51 2.91
N ILE A 109 3.48 -8.18 2.99
CA ILE A 109 3.82 -7.26 1.90
C ILE A 109 5.16 -6.59 2.19
N SER A 110 5.36 -6.13 3.43
CA SER A 110 6.61 -5.53 3.89
C SER A 110 7.06 -4.38 2.97
N LEU A 111 8.27 -4.44 2.44
CA LEU A 111 8.90 -3.40 1.61
C LEU A 111 8.73 -3.66 0.10
N HIS A 112 7.85 -4.59 -0.28
CA HIS A 112 7.60 -4.98 -1.67
C HIS A 112 6.44 -4.18 -2.28
N VAL A 113 6.78 -3.07 -2.96
CA VAL A 113 5.78 -2.15 -3.55
C VAL A 113 5.00 -2.77 -4.71
N ASP A 114 5.59 -3.71 -5.45
CA ASP A 114 4.91 -4.49 -6.49
C ASP A 114 3.79 -5.35 -5.88
N ARG A 115 4.06 -6.05 -4.77
CA ARG A 115 3.06 -6.81 -4.04
C ARG A 115 1.95 -5.90 -3.52
N SER A 116 2.29 -4.72 -3.00
CA SER A 116 1.30 -3.73 -2.57
C SER A 116 0.34 -3.36 -3.70
N LEU A 117 0.85 -3.14 -4.92
CA LEU A 117 0.02 -2.83 -6.09
C LEU A 117 -0.88 -4.01 -6.46
N THR A 118 -0.35 -5.23 -6.48
CA THR A 118 -1.14 -6.43 -6.80
C THR A 118 -2.30 -6.62 -5.83
N TYR A 119 -2.04 -6.54 -4.51
CA TYR A 119 -3.10 -6.63 -3.49
C TYR A 119 -4.08 -5.45 -3.58
N ALA A 120 -3.61 -4.25 -3.87
CA ALA A 120 -4.49 -3.09 -4.04
C ALA A 120 -5.44 -3.30 -5.24
N ASN A 121 -4.93 -3.73 -6.39
CA ASN A 121 -5.73 -3.94 -7.60
C ASN A 121 -6.81 -4.99 -7.42
N VAL A 122 -6.51 -6.14 -6.80
CA VAL A 122 -7.55 -7.16 -6.53
C VAL A 122 -8.58 -6.74 -5.48
N THR A 123 -8.34 -5.66 -4.75
CA THR A 123 -9.26 -5.07 -3.76
C THR A 123 -9.89 -3.76 -4.23
N GLY A 124 -9.93 -3.54 -5.55
CA GLY A 124 -10.68 -2.44 -6.15
C GLY A 124 -9.88 -1.14 -6.33
N PHE A 125 -8.55 -1.19 -6.29
CA PHE A 125 -7.72 -0.02 -6.62
C PHE A 125 -7.81 0.36 -8.11
N GLY A 126 -7.94 -0.62 -9.01
CA GLY A 126 -8.23 -0.39 -10.43
C GLY A 126 -7.19 0.44 -11.18
N TYR A 127 -5.90 0.31 -10.82
CA TYR A 127 -4.82 1.06 -11.45
C TYR A 127 -4.07 0.19 -12.47
N ASP A 128 -4.39 0.40 -13.75
CA ASP A 128 -3.83 -0.34 -14.87
C ASP A 128 -2.89 0.55 -15.71
N CYS A 129 -1.67 0.73 -15.20
CA CYS A 129 -0.60 1.45 -15.89
C CYS A 129 0.64 0.54 -15.98
N PRO A 130 0.95 -0.02 -17.16
CA PRO A 130 2.08 -0.94 -17.35
C PRO A 130 3.43 -0.34 -16.93
N GLU A 131 3.65 0.94 -17.20
CA GLU A 131 4.90 1.64 -16.88
C GLU A 131 5.07 1.79 -15.37
N THR A 132 3.98 2.09 -14.64
CA THR A 132 4.02 2.12 -13.17
C THR A 132 4.24 0.72 -12.62
N ALA A 133 3.58 -0.31 -13.16
CA ALA A 133 3.82 -1.69 -12.74
C ALA A 133 5.30 -2.10 -12.94
N ARG A 134 5.90 -1.75 -14.09
CA ARG A 134 7.33 -1.96 -14.36
C ARG A 134 8.21 -1.21 -13.37
N LEU A 135 7.88 0.04 -13.06
CA LEU A 135 8.60 0.83 -12.06
C LEU A 135 8.53 0.18 -10.67
N LEU A 136 7.36 -0.28 -10.22
CA LEU A 136 7.23 -0.90 -8.91
C LEU A 136 7.98 -2.24 -8.80
N GLN A 137 8.06 -3.01 -9.89
CA GLN A 137 8.92 -4.20 -9.93
C GLN A 137 10.40 -3.83 -9.73
N VAL A 138 10.88 -2.78 -10.41
CA VAL A 138 12.25 -2.26 -10.23
C VAL A 138 12.47 -1.75 -8.81
N LEU A 139 11.49 -1.06 -8.24
CA LEU A 139 11.58 -0.53 -6.88
C LEU A 139 11.50 -1.64 -5.82
N SER A 140 10.94 -2.82 -6.11
CA SER A 140 10.75 -3.87 -5.10
C SER A 140 12.00 -4.72 -4.81
N PRO A 141 12.30 -5.07 -3.55
CA PRO A 141 11.90 -4.33 -2.35
C PRO A 141 12.67 -3.01 -2.25
N TYR A 142 12.03 -1.93 -1.81
CA TYR A 142 12.61 -0.59 -1.97
C TYR A 142 13.84 -0.31 -1.13
N TRP A 143 14.06 -1.05 -0.04
CA TRP A 143 15.25 -0.89 0.81
C TRP A 143 16.56 -1.12 0.06
N LYS A 144 16.57 -1.88 -1.05
CA LYS A 144 17.80 -2.15 -1.82
C LYS A 144 18.45 -0.89 -2.38
N TRP A 145 17.67 0.18 -2.49
CA TRP A 145 18.12 1.49 -2.95
C TRP A 145 18.67 2.37 -1.81
N ASN A 146 18.51 1.96 -0.54
CA ASN A 146 19.06 2.65 0.62
C ASN A 146 20.54 2.31 0.82
N ARG A 147 21.43 2.91 0.02
CA ARG A 147 22.88 2.65 0.09
C ARG A 147 23.55 3.42 1.24
N ASN A 148 23.75 2.73 2.36
CA ASN A 148 24.72 3.08 3.41
C ASN A 148 25.91 2.09 3.50
N ARG A 149 26.11 1.21 2.50
CA ARG A 149 27.23 0.27 2.48
C ARG A 149 28.27 0.66 1.42
N PRO A 150 29.52 0.98 1.82
CA PRO A 150 30.64 1.07 0.89
C PRO A 150 30.93 -0.32 0.31
N GLY A 151 30.93 -0.48 -1.02
CA GLY A 151 31.41 -1.70 -1.68
C GLY A 151 30.52 -2.26 -2.79
N ASP A 152 29.20 -2.09 -2.74
CA ASP A 152 28.26 -2.66 -3.73
C ASP A 152 27.99 -1.71 -4.90
N GLY A 153 29.07 -1.17 -5.45
CA GLY A 153 29.08 -0.11 -6.45
C GLY A 153 28.73 -0.53 -7.87
N ASN A 154 27.85 -1.51 -8.12
CA ASN A 154 27.19 -1.73 -9.42
C ASN A 154 26.31 -2.99 -9.38
N LEU A 155 25.28 -3.08 -10.25
CA LEU A 155 24.49 -4.25 -10.65
C LEU A 155 22.99 -4.31 -10.28
N LEU A 156 22.38 -3.27 -9.68
CA LEU A 156 20.91 -3.24 -9.61
C LEU A 156 20.35 -2.62 -10.89
N ALA A 157 19.66 -3.42 -11.69
CA ALA A 157 18.95 -2.94 -12.86
C ALA A 157 17.84 -1.96 -12.42
N ASP A 158 17.99 -0.69 -12.79
CA ASP A 158 17.01 0.37 -12.56
C ASP A 158 15.94 0.44 -13.67
N GLY A 159 15.93 -0.54 -14.58
CA GLY A 159 15.00 -0.60 -15.71
C GLY A 159 15.23 0.46 -16.77
N GLY A 160 16.34 1.22 -16.72
CA GLY A 160 16.61 2.34 -17.62
C GLY A 160 15.67 3.53 -17.41
N PHE A 161 15.04 3.63 -16.23
CA PHE A 161 14.18 4.77 -15.90
C PHE A 161 15.01 6.03 -15.69
N THR A 162 14.50 7.16 -16.17
CA THR A 162 15.03 8.50 -15.85
C THR A 162 14.22 9.16 -14.73
N PRO A 163 14.77 10.15 -14.01
CA PRO A 163 13.99 10.92 -13.03
C PRO A 163 12.72 11.53 -13.62
N ASP A 164 12.77 12.03 -14.86
CA ASP A 164 11.64 12.65 -15.56
C ASP A 164 10.54 11.65 -15.91
N GLN A 165 10.85 10.36 -15.98
CA GLN A 165 9.85 9.30 -16.10
C GLN A 165 9.30 8.88 -14.73
N VAL A 166 10.15 8.77 -13.71
CA VAL A 166 9.73 8.30 -12.37
C VAL A 166 8.81 9.31 -11.68
N ARG A 167 9.13 10.61 -11.72
CA ARG A 167 8.34 11.66 -11.06
C ARG A 167 6.86 11.65 -11.46
N PRO A 168 6.48 11.68 -12.75
CA PRO A 168 5.07 11.65 -13.14
C PRO A 168 4.39 10.33 -12.79
N LEU A 169 5.07 9.19 -12.91
CA LEU A 169 4.50 7.88 -12.54
C LEU A 169 4.15 7.81 -11.06
N VAL A 170 5.06 8.22 -10.18
CA VAL A 170 4.83 8.26 -8.73
C VAL A 170 3.76 9.28 -8.37
N SER A 171 3.77 10.45 -9.00
CA SER A 171 2.76 11.50 -8.77
C SER A 171 1.36 11.03 -9.14
N ALA A 172 1.21 10.40 -10.31
CA ALA A 172 -0.07 9.84 -10.79
C ALA A 172 -0.58 8.74 -9.86
N LEU A 173 0.31 7.86 -9.37
CA LEU A 173 -0.06 6.83 -8.40
C LEU A 173 -0.60 7.43 -7.08
N VAL A 174 0.08 8.43 -6.53
CA VAL A 174 -0.36 9.11 -5.29
C VAL A 174 -1.70 9.81 -5.50
N GLU A 175 -1.88 10.48 -6.63
CA GLU A 175 -3.14 11.14 -6.96
C GLU A 175 -4.28 10.14 -7.11
N HIS A 176 -4.05 9.01 -7.79
CA HIS A 176 -5.05 7.95 -7.92
C HIS A 176 -5.45 7.36 -6.55
N VAL A 177 -4.47 7.10 -5.68
CA VAL A 177 -4.73 6.68 -4.29
C VAL A 177 -5.61 7.68 -3.56
N ARG A 178 -5.33 8.99 -3.69
CA ARG A 178 -6.14 10.04 -3.05
C ARG A 178 -7.58 10.04 -3.55
N GLN A 179 -7.78 9.79 -4.84
CA GLN A 179 -9.10 9.71 -5.45
C GLN A 179 -9.88 8.49 -4.94
N VAL A 180 -9.28 7.29 -5.02
CA VAL A 180 -9.93 6.04 -4.60
C VAL A 180 -10.23 6.02 -3.10
N THR A 181 -9.30 6.50 -2.29
CA THR A 181 -9.51 6.57 -0.84
C THR A 181 -10.35 7.78 -0.42
N GLY A 182 -10.52 8.80 -1.26
CA GLY A 182 -11.21 10.04 -0.87
C GLY A 182 -10.49 10.84 0.21
N HIS A 183 -9.18 10.63 0.42
CA HIS A 183 -8.34 11.40 1.36
C HIS A 183 -7.87 12.73 0.78
N ALA A 184 -8.65 13.32 -0.13
CA ALA A 184 -8.31 14.60 -0.75
C ALA A 184 -8.04 15.66 0.33
N ARG A 185 -7.04 16.52 0.07
CA ARG A 185 -6.80 17.69 0.93
C ARG A 185 -8.12 18.45 1.09
N PRO A 186 -8.47 18.89 2.32
CA PRO A 186 -9.54 19.84 2.47
C PRO A 186 -9.23 21.00 1.54
N ARG A 187 -10.14 21.29 0.60
CA ARG A 187 -10.12 22.55 -0.16
C ARG A 187 -9.95 23.62 0.91
N GLN A 188 -8.84 24.37 0.89
CA GLN A 188 -8.77 25.59 1.68
C GLN A 188 -10.03 26.35 1.32
N ARG A 189 -10.94 26.44 2.29
CA ARG A 189 -12.15 27.25 2.18
C ARG A 189 -11.59 28.62 1.88
N ALA A 190 -11.71 29.08 0.64
CA ALA A 190 -11.28 30.41 0.27
C ALA A 190 -11.97 31.34 1.27
N MET A 191 -11.20 31.88 2.20
CA MET A 191 -11.65 32.96 3.06
C MET A 191 -11.85 34.12 2.10
N ARG A 192 -13.08 34.23 1.58
CA ARG A 192 -13.61 35.50 1.11
C ARG A 192 -13.74 36.36 2.36
N SER A 193 -12.79 37.26 2.55
CA SER A 193 -13.01 38.52 3.23
C SER A 193 -12.64 39.65 2.29
#